data_AF-A0A3D3EWH4-F1
#
_entry.id   AF-A0A3D3EWH4-F1
#
_cell.length_a   1.000
_cell.length_b   1.000
_cell.length_c   1.000
_cell.angle_alpha   90.00
_cell.angle_beta   90.00
_cell.angle_gamma   90.00
#
_symmetry.space_group_name_H-M   'P 1'
#
loop_
_entity.id
_entity.type
_entity.pdbx_description
1 polymer ?
#
loop_
_entity_poly.entity_id
_entity_poly.type
_entity_poly.pdbx_seq_one_letter_code
_entity_poly.pdbx_strand_id
1 'polypeptide(L)'
;MLLFIFVFFIGIIGVSAYLVRNLLSDRLSLNRNTTEVLSDNLLKGIEIKQSFLTPNEYSRPQTPLKKVTGIVIHYTANPGTSADNNRSYFEGLAEKGTTSASSHFVVGIEGEIIQCIPMTEVAYASNNRNEDTISVECCHPDETGKFTSDTYDSLVSLTAALCV
;
A
#
# COMPACT_ATOMS: atom_id res chain seq x y z
N MET A 1 -15.06 -48.46 23.95
CA MET A 1 -14.86 -47.29 24.85
C MET A 1 -13.85 -46.29 24.26
N LEU A 2 -12.61 -46.70 23.96
CA LEU A 2 -11.58 -45.84 23.33
C LEU A 2 -11.99 -45.18 22.01
N LEU A 3 -12.66 -45.91 21.10
CA LEU A 3 -13.11 -45.37 19.80
C LEU A 3 -14.15 -44.24 19.94
N PHE A 4 -15.09 -44.38 20.87
CA PHE A 4 -16.11 -43.35 21.13
C PHE A 4 -15.51 -42.08 21.74
N ILE A 5 -14.53 -42.23 22.63
CA ILE A 5 -13.78 -41.10 23.19
C ILE A 5 -13.04 -40.37 22.06
N PHE A 6 -12.41 -41.09 21.14
CA PHE A 6 -11.69 -40.51 20.01
C PHE A 6 -12.60 -39.71 19.07
N VAL A 7 -13.77 -40.25 18.70
CA VAL A 7 -14.75 -39.55 17.85
C VAL A 7 -15.30 -38.29 18.52
N PHE A 8 -15.54 -38.34 19.84
CA PHE A 8 -16.00 -37.18 20.60
C PHE A 8 -14.97 -36.04 20.62
N PHE A 9 -13.68 -36.37 20.81
CA PHE A 9 -12.59 -35.39 20.76
C PHE A 9 -12.44 -34.75 19.38
N ILE A 10 -12.58 -35.51 18.29
CA ILE A 10 -12.56 -34.95 16.92
C ILE A 10 -13.71 -33.94 16.72
N GLY A 11 -14.91 -34.25 17.22
CA GLY A 11 -16.05 -33.34 17.17
C GLY A 11 -15.78 -32.02 17.89
N ILE A 12 -15.21 -32.07 19.11
CA ILE A 12 -14.84 -30.88 19.88
C ILE A 12 -13.76 -30.06 19.15
N ILE A 13 -12.76 -30.71 18.56
CA ILE A 13 -11.70 -30.02 17.79
C ILE A 13 -12.30 -29.34 16.55
N GLY A 14 -13.22 -30.00 15.85
CA GLY A 14 -13.90 -29.42 14.68
C GLY A 14 -14.73 -28.18 15.05
N VAL A 15 -15.52 -28.26 16.13
CA VAL A 15 -16.32 -27.13 16.62
C VAL A 15 -15.44 -25.98 17.10
N SER A 16 -14.39 -26.27 17.87
CA SER A 16 -13.47 -25.24 18.37
C SER A 16 -12.69 -24.58 17.23
N ALA A 17 -12.21 -25.34 16.24
CA ALA A 17 -11.56 -24.78 15.05
C ALA A 17 -12.52 -23.90 14.23
N TYR A 18 -13.79 -24.30 14.11
CA TYR A 18 -14.83 -23.50 13.44
C TYR A 18 -15.08 -22.16 14.16
N LEU A 19 -15.26 -22.19 15.49
CA LEU A 19 -15.46 -20.98 16.31
C LEU A 19 -14.24 -20.05 16.23
N VAL A 20 -13.02 -20.59 16.30
CA VAL A 20 -11.77 -19.81 16.18
C VAL A 20 -11.67 -19.16 14.79
N ARG A 21 -11.99 -19.90 13.71
CA ARG A 21 -11.99 -19.35 12.35
C ARG A 21 -12.98 -18.19 12.19
N ASN A 22 -14.21 -18.33 12.71
CA ASN A 22 -15.20 -17.26 12.64
C ASN A 22 -14.76 -16.02 13.42
N LEU A 23 -14.27 -16.18 14.65
CA LEU A 23 -13.75 -15.06 15.46
C LEU A 23 -12.57 -14.36 14.79
N LEU A 24 -11.66 -15.12 14.15
CA LEU A 24 -10.55 -14.55 13.39
C LEU A 24 -11.03 -13.78 12.17
N SER A 25 -11.98 -14.34 11.41
CA SER A 25 -12.59 -13.66 10.25
C SER A 25 -13.25 -12.34 10.65
N ASP A 26 -14.01 -12.33 11.75
CA ASP A 26 -14.68 -11.13 12.26
C ASP A 26 -13.68 -10.07 12.76
N ARG A 27 -12.58 -10.49 13.41
CA ARG A 27 -11.51 -9.55 13.77
C ARG A 27 -10.79 -8.98 12.55
N LEU A 28 -10.54 -9.80 11.52
CA LEU A 28 -9.89 -9.34 10.29
C LEU A 28 -10.75 -8.33 9.53
N SER A 29 -12.07 -8.57 9.44
CA SER A 29 -13.00 -7.63 8.80
C SER A 29 -13.11 -6.31 9.59
N LEU A 30 -13.20 -6.38 10.92
CA LEU A 30 -13.24 -5.19 11.78
C LEU A 30 -11.97 -4.33 11.65
N ASN A 31 -10.80 -4.99 11.66
CA ASN A 31 -9.52 -4.30 11.48
C ASN A 31 -9.44 -3.64 10.10
N ARG A 32 -9.83 -4.34 9.02
CA ARG A 32 -9.83 -3.77 7.67
C ARG A 32 -10.71 -2.51 7.60
N ASN A 33 -11.94 -2.59 8.09
CA ASN A 33 -12.86 -1.44 8.10
C ASN A 33 -12.30 -0.26 8.90
N THR A 34 -11.67 -0.53 10.05
CA THR A 34 -11.07 0.52 10.88
C THR A 34 -9.93 1.20 10.13
N THR A 35 -9.07 0.45 9.45
CA THR A 35 -7.99 1.01 8.65
C THR A 35 -8.52 1.84 7.48
N GLU A 36 -9.53 1.37 6.76
CA GLU A 36 -10.16 2.13 5.68
C GLU A 36 -10.71 3.46 6.20
N VAL A 37 -11.45 3.45 7.31
CA VAL A 37 -11.98 4.67 7.94
C VAL A 37 -10.86 5.62 8.39
N LEU A 38 -9.78 5.11 8.97
CA LEU A 38 -8.64 5.95 9.37
C LEU A 38 -7.95 6.57 8.13
N SER A 39 -7.74 5.78 7.09
CA SER A 39 -7.20 6.23 5.80
C SER A 39 -8.07 7.32 5.18
N ASP A 40 -9.39 7.14 5.15
CA ASP A 40 -10.32 8.12 4.58
C ASP A 40 -10.34 9.43 5.37
N ASN A 41 -10.29 9.34 6.70
CA ASN A 41 -10.22 10.54 7.54
C ASN A 41 -8.89 11.29 7.37
N LEU A 42 -7.79 10.54 7.26
CA LEU A 42 -6.44 11.09 7.05
C LEU A 42 -6.37 11.88 5.73
N LEU A 43 -6.95 11.31 4.68
CA LEU A 43 -6.88 11.83 3.32
C LEU A 43 -8.07 12.75 2.97
N LYS A 44 -8.88 13.12 3.96
CA LYS A 44 -10.09 13.91 3.76
C LYS A 44 -9.76 15.28 3.14
N GLY A 45 -10.39 15.55 2.00
CA GLY A 45 -10.21 16.81 1.27
C GLY A 45 -9.08 16.78 0.24
N ILE A 46 -8.40 15.64 0.09
CA ILE A 46 -7.44 15.38 -1.00
C ILE A 46 -8.10 14.42 -1.99
N GLU A 47 -8.06 14.76 -3.27
CA GLU A 47 -8.52 13.85 -4.31
C GLU A 47 -7.42 12.83 -4.61
N ILE A 48 -7.70 11.55 -4.33
CA ILE A 48 -6.75 10.45 -4.54
C ILE A 48 -7.45 9.36 -5.35
N LYS A 49 -6.88 9.06 -6.52
CA LYS A 49 -7.31 7.94 -7.36
C LYS A 49 -6.67 6.64 -6.83
N GLN A 50 -7.47 5.75 -6.25
CA GLN A 50 -7.01 4.42 -5.90
C GLN A 50 -6.84 3.56 -7.15
N SER A 51 -5.62 3.10 -7.42
CA SER A 51 -5.28 2.23 -8.54
C SER A 51 -4.25 1.20 -8.10
N PHE A 52 -4.65 0.35 -7.13
CA PHE A 52 -3.75 -0.60 -6.51
C PHE A 52 -3.13 -1.56 -7.51
N LEU A 53 -1.85 -1.90 -7.31
CA LEU A 53 -1.16 -2.90 -8.13
C LEU A 53 -1.77 -4.30 -7.91
N THR A 54 -1.68 -5.17 -8.93
CA THR A 54 -2.03 -6.59 -8.73
C THR A 54 -1.01 -7.25 -7.79
N PRO A 55 -1.43 -8.07 -6.81
CA PRO A 55 -0.50 -8.79 -5.93
C PRO A 55 0.53 -9.61 -6.69
N ASN A 56 1.82 -9.42 -6.39
CA ASN A 56 2.95 -10.12 -7.00
C ASN A 56 4.26 -9.89 -6.19
N GLU A 57 5.28 -10.72 -6.40
CA GLU A 57 6.53 -10.64 -5.61
C GLU A 57 7.43 -9.43 -5.96
N TYR A 58 7.25 -8.81 -7.11
CA TYR A 58 8.12 -7.76 -7.66
C TYR A 58 7.67 -6.33 -7.33
N SER A 59 6.38 -6.09 -7.11
CA SER A 59 5.88 -4.74 -6.85
C SER A 59 4.81 -4.64 -5.77
N ARG A 60 4.06 -5.71 -5.47
CA ARG A 60 3.07 -5.72 -4.37
C ARG A 60 3.04 -7.05 -3.64
N PRO A 61 3.92 -7.27 -2.66
CA PRO A 61 4.00 -8.55 -1.94
C PRO A 61 2.85 -8.80 -0.97
N GLN A 62 2.02 -7.78 -0.68
CA GLN A 62 1.02 -7.78 0.38
C GLN A 62 1.58 -8.04 1.79
N THR A 63 2.90 -7.85 1.96
CA THR A 63 3.55 -7.89 3.27
C THR A 63 2.98 -6.78 4.14
N PRO A 64 2.45 -7.08 5.34
CA PRO A 64 1.87 -6.06 6.21
C PRO A 64 2.91 -5.03 6.68
N LEU A 65 2.58 -3.75 6.51
CA LEU A 65 3.32 -2.63 7.10
C LEU A 65 2.84 -2.43 8.54
N LYS A 66 3.67 -2.84 9.50
CA LYS A 66 3.24 -2.93 10.92
C LYS A 66 3.28 -1.60 11.66
N LYS A 67 4.11 -0.66 11.21
CA LYS A 67 4.30 0.65 11.82
C LYS A 67 4.77 1.60 10.74
N VAL A 68 4.31 2.84 10.78
CA VAL A 68 4.86 3.94 9.99
C VAL A 68 5.61 4.86 10.92
N THR A 69 6.86 5.19 10.60
CA THR A 69 7.71 6.12 11.36
C THR A 69 8.24 7.27 10.53
N GLY A 70 7.99 7.26 9.22
CA GLY A 70 8.40 8.34 8.34
C GLY A 70 7.77 8.24 6.96
N ILE A 71 7.97 9.30 6.18
CA ILE A 71 7.60 9.39 4.78
C ILE A 71 8.88 9.57 3.99
N VAL A 72 9.04 8.82 2.90
CA VAL A 72 10.16 8.97 1.95
C VAL A 72 9.63 9.55 0.65
N ILE A 73 10.21 10.68 0.27
CA ILE A 73 9.86 11.40 -0.95
C ILE A 73 10.94 11.12 -1.98
N HIS A 74 10.51 10.70 -3.16
CA HIS A 74 11.34 10.46 -4.34
C HIS A 74 10.86 11.37 -5.47
N TYR A 75 11.77 11.70 -6.38
CA TYR A 75 11.37 12.14 -7.72
C TYR A 75 11.49 10.94 -8.66
N THR A 76 10.60 10.84 -9.64
CA THR A 76 10.62 9.71 -10.58
C THR A 76 11.87 9.76 -11.45
N ALA A 77 12.56 8.66 -11.69
CA ALA A 77 13.66 8.61 -12.66
C ALA A 77 13.14 8.54 -14.13
N ASN A 78 12.06 9.28 -14.43
CA ASN A 78 11.29 9.16 -15.66
C ASN A 78 10.63 10.51 -16.05
N PRO A 79 11.42 11.49 -16.53
CA PRO A 79 10.92 12.83 -16.82
C PRO A 79 9.79 12.86 -17.86
N GLY A 80 8.88 13.82 -17.71
CA GLY A 80 7.78 14.08 -18.63
C GLY A 80 6.67 13.03 -18.62
N THR A 81 6.66 12.13 -17.63
CA THR A 81 5.65 11.06 -17.52
C THR A 81 4.59 11.36 -16.47
N SER A 82 3.38 10.85 -16.69
CA SER A 82 2.26 11.02 -15.77
C SER A 82 2.33 10.09 -14.57
N ALA A 83 1.48 10.32 -13.56
CA ALA A 83 1.35 9.40 -12.44
C ALA A 83 0.90 8.00 -12.92
N ASP A 84 -0.04 7.93 -13.86
CA ASP A 84 -0.54 6.67 -14.43
C ASP A 84 0.56 5.89 -15.19
N ASN A 85 1.50 6.57 -15.86
CA ASN A 85 2.63 5.92 -16.51
C ASN A 85 3.55 5.23 -15.49
N ASN A 86 3.88 5.91 -14.39
CA ASN A 86 4.72 5.33 -13.34
C ASN A 86 4.02 4.19 -12.59
N ARG A 87 2.71 4.33 -12.31
CA ARG A 87 1.89 3.22 -11.79
C ARG A 87 1.91 2.01 -12.72
N SER A 88 1.76 2.22 -14.02
CA SER A 88 1.78 1.15 -15.03
C SER A 88 3.16 0.50 -15.17
N TYR A 89 4.24 1.28 -15.01
CA TYR A 89 5.60 0.73 -14.95
C TYR A 89 5.75 -0.26 -13.80
N PHE A 90 5.30 0.08 -12.58
CA PHE A 90 5.35 -0.82 -11.41
C PHE A 90 4.52 -2.09 -11.62
N GLU A 91 3.35 -2.00 -12.24
CA GLU A 91 2.52 -3.16 -12.58
C GLU A 91 3.27 -4.14 -13.50
N GLY A 92 3.92 -3.63 -14.54
CA GLY A 92 4.63 -4.43 -15.53
C GLY A 92 5.92 -5.10 -15.02
N LEU A 93 6.36 -4.83 -13.78
CA LEU A 93 7.56 -5.47 -13.23
C LEU A 93 7.38 -6.97 -13.00
N ALA A 94 6.16 -7.42 -12.70
CA ALA A 94 5.84 -8.82 -12.52
C ALA A 94 6.10 -9.66 -13.79
N GLU A 95 5.92 -9.06 -14.97
CA GLU A 95 6.18 -9.72 -16.25
C GLU A 95 7.67 -9.76 -16.60
N LYS A 96 8.43 -8.73 -16.20
CA LYS A 96 9.86 -8.61 -16.51
C LYS A 96 10.73 -9.46 -15.59
N GLY A 97 10.41 -9.48 -14.30
CA GLY A 97 11.11 -10.26 -13.29
C GLY A 97 12.56 -9.86 -12.99
N THR A 98 13.00 -8.68 -13.46
CA THR A 98 14.41 -8.25 -13.36
C THR A 98 14.69 -7.29 -12.21
N THR A 99 13.67 -6.62 -11.69
CA THR A 99 13.80 -5.64 -10.60
C THR A 99 12.54 -5.65 -9.74
N SER A 100 12.66 -5.17 -8.50
CA SER A 100 11.53 -5.01 -7.59
C SER A 100 11.42 -3.54 -7.17
N ALA A 101 10.29 -2.91 -7.50
CA ALA A 101 10.04 -1.52 -7.18
C ALA A 101 8.54 -1.24 -7.08
N SER A 102 8.16 -0.35 -6.17
CA SER A 102 6.82 0.23 -6.07
C SER A 102 6.83 1.42 -5.14
N SER A 103 5.79 2.25 -5.21
CA SER A 103 5.56 3.36 -4.28
C SER A 103 4.15 3.29 -3.71
N HIS A 104 3.90 3.83 -2.52
CA HIS A 104 2.54 3.90 -1.99
C HIS A 104 1.71 4.90 -2.78
N PHE A 105 2.30 6.06 -3.07
CA PHE A 105 1.69 7.12 -3.84
C PHE A 105 2.58 7.57 -5.00
N VAL A 106 1.94 8.04 -6.06
CA VAL A 106 2.58 8.81 -7.14
C VAL A 106 1.83 10.13 -7.28
N VAL A 107 2.56 11.24 -7.22
CA VAL A 107 2.05 12.60 -7.48
C VAL A 107 2.50 13.01 -8.87
N GLY A 108 1.56 13.34 -9.74
CA GLY A 108 1.81 13.68 -11.13
C GLY A 108 2.14 15.16 -11.36
N ILE A 109 2.43 15.48 -12.62
CA ILE A 109 2.87 16.82 -13.06
C ILE A 109 1.74 17.85 -12.94
N GLU A 110 0.49 17.40 -13.03
CA GLU A 110 -0.73 18.22 -12.88
C GLU A 110 -1.28 18.14 -11.44
N GLY A 111 -0.51 17.59 -10.50
CA GLY A 111 -0.91 17.43 -9.11
C GLY A 111 -1.82 16.24 -8.83
N GLU A 112 -2.15 15.42 -9.83
CA GLU A 112 -2.97 14.23 -9.63
C GLU A 112 -2.26 13.21 -8.72
N ILE A 113 -2.98 12.61 -7.78
CA ILE A 113 -2.41 11.65 -6.83
C ILE A 113 -3.00 10.26 -7.10
N ILE A 114 -2.14 9.28 -7.33
CA ILE A 114 -2.50 7.87 -7.47
C ILE A 114 -1.98 7.08 -6.28
N GLN A 115 -2.85 6.32 -5.63
CA GLN A 115 -2.45 5.35 -4.62
C GLN A 115 -2.25 3.97 -5.28
N CYS A 116 -1.01 3.50 -5.27
CA CYS A 116 -0.59 2.25 -5.92
C CYS A 116 -0.51 1.07 -4.93
N ILE A 117 -0.19 1.34 -3.66
CA ILE A 117 -0.11 0.33 -2.59
C ILE A 117 -0.92 0.81 -1.39
N PRO A 118 -1.74 -0.04 -0.75
CA PRO A 118 -2.40 0.33 0.49
C PRO A 118 -1.39 0.72 1.57
N MET A 119 -1.69 1.72 2.41
CA MET A 119 -0.79 2.16 3.49
C MET A 119 -0.56 1.12 4.59
N THR A 120 -1.25 -0.03 4.52
CA THR A 120 -1.06 -1.19 5.39
C THR A 120 -0.14 -2.25 4.80
N GLU A 121 0.37 -2.03 3.59
CA GLU A 121 1.24 -2.96 2.88
C GLU A 121 2.58 -2.29 2.59
N VAL A 122 3.65 -3.07 2.60
CA VAL A 122 4.99 -2.59 2.23
C VAL A 122 5.05 -2.26 0.74
N ALA A 123 5.64 -1.11 0.40
CA ALA A 123 6.10 -0.78 -0.95
C ALA A 123 7.63 -0.92 -1.06
N TYR A 124 8.16 -1.16 -2.26
CA TYR A 124 9.58 -1.33 -2.54
C TYR A 124 10.21 -0.04 -3.08
N ALA A 125 10.46 0.94 -2.21
CA ALA A 125 10.98 2.26 -2.62
C ALA A 125 12.23 2.73 -1.84
N SER A 126 12.46 2.19 -0.65
CA SER A 126 13.32 2.79 0.38
C SER A 126 14.27 1.77 1.03
N ASN A 127 14.60 0.67 0.34
CA ASN A 127 15.52 -0.37 0.80
C ASN A 127 15.12 -0.94 2.18
N ASN A 128 15.99 -0.83 3.18
CA ASN A 128 15.74 -1.28 4.56
C ASN A 128 14.67 -0.45 5.28
N ARG A 129 14.22 0.69 4.72
CA ARG A 129 13.13 1.52 5.26
C ARG A 129 11.77 1.16 4.68
N ASN A 130 11.69 0.16 3.79
CA ASN A 130 10.41 -0.36 3.27
C ASN A 130 9.48 -0.86 4.39
N GLU A 131 10.05 -1.31 5.50
CA GLU A 131 9.29 -1.88 6.63
C GLU A 131 8.65 -0.85 7.56
N ASP A 132 8.99 0.44 7.41
CA ASP A 132 8.54 1.48 8.35
C ASP A 132 8.25 2.85 7.72
N THR A 133 8.13 2.95 6.39
CA THR A 133 7.86 4.21 5.70
C THR A 133 6.73 4.12 4.68
N ILE A 134 6.02 5.24 4.51
CA ILE A 134 5.18 5.49 3.34
C ILE A 134 6.05 6.19 2.29
N SER A 135 6.00 5.71 1.05
CA SER A 135 6.79 6.25 -0.07
C SER A 135 5.90 7.04 -1.04
N VAL A 136 6.42 8.16 -1.50
CA VAL A 136 5.76 9.05 -2.46
C VAL A 136 6.73 9.33 -3.61
N GLU A 137 6.33 9.00 -4.83
CA GLU A 137 7.06 9.30 -6.06
C GLU A 137 6.48 10.55 -6.70
N CYS A 138 7.32 11.50 -7.07
CA CYS A 138 6.90 12.79 -7.62
C CYS A 138 7.36 12.92 -9.06
N CYS A 139 6.41 13.05 -9.98
CA CYS A 139 6.70 13.31 -11.38
C CYS A 139 7.29 14.72 -11.57
N HIS A 140 8.07 14.88 -12.63
CA HIS A 140 8.67 16.15 -13.01
C HIS A 140 8.75 16.25 -14.54
N PRO A 141 8.80 17.46 -15.10
CA PRO A 141 8.65 17.67 -16.54
C PRO A 141 9.90 17.32 -17.35
N ASP A 142 11.10 17.43 -16.75
CA ASP A 142 12.37 17.29 -17.48
C ASP A 142 13.53 16.85 -16.57
N GLU A 143 14.68 16.58 -17.19
CA GLU A 143 15.89 16.07 -16.51
C GLU A 143 16.45 16.97 -15.39
N THR A 144 15.92 18.19 -15.20
CA THR A 144 16.29 19.02 -14.04
C THR A 144 15.75 18.46 -12.72
N GLY A 145 14.71 17.61 -12.78
CA GLY A 145 14.04 17.07 -11.61
C GLY A 145 13.17 18.09 -10.87
N LYS A 146 12.98 19.30 -11.43
CA LYS A 146 12.21 20.36 -10.78
C LYS A 146 10.71 20.08 -10.88
N PHE A 147 10.04 19.95 -9.74
CA PHE A 147 8.58 19.82 -9.68
C PHE A 147 7.86 21.05 -10.23
N THR A 148 6.66 20.85 -10.79
CA THR A 148 5.71 21.93 -11.03
C THR A 148 5.16 22.45 -9.71
N SER A 149 4.50 23.61 -9.73
CA SER A 149 3.72 24.08 -8.57
C SER A 149 2.71 23.03 -8.13
N ASP A 150 2.03 22.42 -9.09
CA ASP A 150 0.89 21.53 -8.82
C ASP A 150 1.35 20.21 -8.20
N THR A 151 2.46 19.65 -8.67
CA THR A 151 3.13 18.50 -8.02
C THR A 151 3.55 18.87 -6.59
N TYR A 152 4.18 20.03 -6.40
CA TYR A 152 4.68 20.45 -5.09
C TYR A 152 3.54 20.66 -4.08
N ASP A 153 2.49 21.38 -4.47
CA ASP A 153 1.34 21.69 -3.61
C ASP A 153 0.57 20.43 -3.22
N SER A 154 0.44 19.48 -4.16
CA SER A 154 -0.19 18.18 -3.91
C SER A 154 0.66 17.31 -3.00
N LEU A 155 1.99 17.30 -3.18
CA LEU A 155 2.92 16.62 -2.29
C LEU A 155 2.86 17.19 -0.87
N VAL A 156 2.85 18.51 -0.70
CA VAL A 156 2.72 19.17 0.61
C VAL A 156 1.40 18.80 1.27
N SER A 157 0.29 18.84 0.51
CA SER A 157 -1.03 18.49 1.03
C SER A 157 -1.09 17.02 1.48
N LEU A 158 -0.58 16.10 0.65
CA LEU A 158 -0.51 14.67 0.96
C LEU A 158 0.35 14.41 2.19
N THR A 159 1.55 14.99 2.26
CA THR A 159 2.45 14.77 3.39
C THR A 159 1.92 15.35 4.69
N ALA A 160 1.26 16.52 4.63
CA ALA A 160 0.57 17.10 5.78
C ALA A 160 -0.56 16.19 6.29
N ALA A 161 -1.39 15.66 5.38
CA ALA A 161 -2.40 14.67 5.73
C ALA A 161 -1.80 13.42 6.37
N LEU A 162 -0.68 12.90 5.87
CA LEU A 162 -0.04 11.70 6.40
C LEU A 162 0.64 11.87 7.78
N CYS A 163 0.81 13.10 8.28
CA CYS A 163 1.55 13.41 9.51
C CYS A 163 0.67 13.79 10.71
N VAL A 164 -0.51 13.16 10.88
CA VAL A 164 -1.41 13.41 12.03
C VAL A 164 -1.26 12.44 13.18
#